data_AF-A0A3A4SB85-F1
#
_entry.id   AF-A0A3A4SB85-F1
#
_cell.length_a   1.000
_cell.length_b   1.000
_cell.length_c   1.000
_cell.angle_alpha   90.00
_cell.angle_beta   90.00
_cell.angle_gamma   90.00
#
_symmetry.space_group_name_H-M   'P 1'
#
loop_
_entity.id
_entity.type
_entity.pdbx_description
1 polymer ?
#
loop_
_entity_poly.entity_id
_entity_poly.type
_entity_poly.pdbx_seq_one_letter_code
_entity_poly.pdbx_strand_id
1 'polypeptide(L)'
;MKRSLLIIVMFLMIAGCATPPKGAFKIDCGPYPEKFEEMIICYLEFKIEDPASLSDFKVIKPPEKVKADTYYTSIPLAEGDEVWECFIVYDSKNRDGKQIGKDLHVVWFRDGNIVAFDYSDIEGEFRIKQRQGNPCEKKNSDQGNS
;
A
#
# COMPACT_ATOMS: atom_id res chain seq x y z
N MET A 1 -31.77 44.88 26.22
CA MET A 1 -30.49 44.18 26.44
C MET A 1 -30.48 42.68 26.11
N LYS A 2 -31.61 42.01 25.81
CA LYS A 2 -31.65 40.56 25.52
C LYS A 2 -31.47 40.15 24.04
N ARG A 3 -31.63 41.08 23.08
CA ARG A 3 -31.51 40.79 21.64
C ARG A 3 -30.06 40.80 21.12
N SER A 4 -29.16 41.58 21.73
CA SER A 4 -27.76 41.68 21.30
C SER A 4 -26.91 40.47 21.69
N LEU A 5 -27.29 39.72 22.73
CA LEU A 5 -26.57 38.51 23.17
C LEU A 5 -26.74 37.35 22.18
N LEU A 6 -27.88 37.30 21.48
CA LEU A 6 -28.23 36.19 20.58
C LEU A 6 -27.45 36.22 19.26
N ILE A 7 -27.05 37.42 18.82
CA ILE A 7 -26.26 37.62 17.60
C ILE A 7 -24.79 37.18 17.81
N ILE A 8 -24.24 37.37 19.01
CA ILE A 8 -22.86 36.98 19.34
C ILE A 8 -22.72 35.45 19.41
N VAL A 9 -23.74 34.75 19.95
CA VAL A 9 -23.75 33.28 19.97
C VAL A 9 -23.88 32.68 18.56
N MET A 10 -24.59 33.35 17.66
CA MET A 10 -24.73 32.90 16.27
C MET A 10 -23.42 33.04 15.46
N PHE A 11 -22.61 34.07 15.72
CA PHE A 11 -21.28 34.21 15.10
C PHE A 11 -20.26 33.18 15.64
N LEU A 12 -20.37 32.75 16.90
CA LEU A 12 -19.53 31.69 17.47
C LEU A 12 -19.80 30.30 16.86
N MET A 13 -21.03 30.04 16.41
CA MET A 13 -21.40 28.78 15.75
C MET A 13 -20.90 28.67 14.30
N ILE A 14 -20.65 29.79 13.62
CA ILE A 14 -20.19 29.80 12.21
C ILE A 14 -18.67 29.54 12.11
N ALA A 15 -17.90 29.83 13.16
CA ALA A 15 -16.46 29.60 13.20
C ALA A 15 -16.05 28.11 13.40
N GLY A 16 -17.01 27.20 13.63
CA GLY A 16 -16.74 25.78 13.88
C GLY A 16 -16.69 24.87 12.65
N CYS A 17 -17.08 25.35 11.46
CA CYS A 17 -17.04 24.56 10.22
C CYS A 17 -15.82 24.92 9.36
N ALA A 18 -14.65 25.07 9.97
CA ALA A 18 -13.41 24.95 9.22
C ALA A 18 -13.18 23.45 8.96
N THR A 19 -13.78 22.94 7.88
CA THR A 19 -13.32 21.68 7.27
C THR A 19 -11.79 21.76 7.17
N PRO A 20 -11.04 20.80 7.73
CA PRO A 20 -9.59 20.82 7.64
C PRO A 20 -9.22 21.02 6.17
N PRO A 21 -8.25 21.88 5.86
CA PRO A 21 -7.78 22.00 4.49
C PRO A 21 -7.43 20.58 4.04
N LYS A 22 -7.88 20.19 2.84
CA LYS A 22 -7.40 18.99 2.11
C LYS A 22 -5.92 19.19 1.71
N GLY A 23 -5.12 19.64 2.67
CA GLY A 23 -3.75 20.04 2.52
C GLY A 23 -2.85 18.83 2.57
N ALA A 24 -2.10 18.66 1.50
CA ALA A 24 -0.88 17.87 1.39
C ALA A 24 -1.02 16.34 1.31
N PHE A 25 -2.00 15.82 0.55
CA PHE A 25 -1.71 14.55 -0.12
C PHE A 25 -0.59 14.82 -1.12
N LYS A 26 0.60 14.23 -0.88
CA LYS A 26 1.74 14.36 -1.78
C LYS A 26 1.35 13.74 -3.12
N ILE A 27 0.99 14.53 -4.12
CA ILE A 27 0.64 13.98 -5.44
C ILE A 27 1.82 13.14 -6.00
N ASP A 28 3.06 13.44 -5.62
CA ASP A 28 4.25 12.70 -6.02
C ASP A 28 4.36 11.31 -5.34
N CYS A 29 4.79 10.32 -6.13
CA CYS A 29 4.98 8.93 -5.73
C CYS A 29 6.27 8.65 -4.93
N GLY A 30 7.12 9.64 -4.73
CA GLY A 30 8.44 9.50 -4.11
C GLY A 30 9.51 8.97 -5.07
N PRO A 31 10.70 8.62 -4.56
CA PRO A 31 11.79 8.07 -5.38
C PRO A 31 11.42 6.71 -5.98
N TYR A 32 12.17 6.30 -7.01
CA TYR A 32 12.05 4.96 -7.59
C TYR A 32 12.28 3.90 -6.50
N PRO A 33 11.44 2.84 -6.41
CA PRO A 33 11.55 1.84 -5.36
C PRO A 33 12.69 0.85 -5.66
N GLU A 34 13.93 1.20 -5.32
CA GLU A 34 15.14 0.41 -5.63
C GLU A 34 15.07 -1.07 -5.22
N LYS A 35 14.32 -1.41 -4.16
CA LYS A 35 14.17 -2.78 -3.63
C LYS A 35 12.81 -3.41 -3.91
N PHE A 36 12.14 -2.99 -4.99
CA PHE A 36 10.76 -3.40 -5.26
C PHE A 36 10.60 -4.92 -5.39
N GLU A 37 11.52 -5.63 -6.05
CA GLU A 37 11.44 -7.08 -6.23
C GLU A 37 11.48 -7.81 -4.88
N GLU A 38 12.44 -7.47 -4.02
CA GLU A 38 12.57 -8.05 -2.67
C GLU A 38 11.30 -7.82 -1.85
N MET A 39 10.73 -6.60 -1.90
CA MET A 39 9.50 -6.27 -1.18
C MET A 39 8.30 -7.04 -1.69
N ILE A 40 8.17 -7.22 -3.01
CA ILE A 40 7.08 -8.00 -3.62
C ILE A 40 7.19 -9.46 -3.20
N ILE A 41 8.36 -10.08 -3.34
CA ILE A 41 8.58 -11.48 -2.98
C ILE A 41 8.23 -11.70 -1.51
N CYS A 42 8.74 -10.84 -0.64
CA CYS A 42 8.48 -10.84 0.80
C CYS A 42 7.00 -10.69 1.16
N TYR A 43 6.26 -9.84 0.44
CA TYR A 43 4.81 -9.74 0.58
C TYR A 43 4.09 -11.00 0.11
N LEU A 44 4.50 -11.57 -1.03
CA LEU A 44 3.93 -12.80 -1.56
C LEU A 44 4.20 -13.99 -0.65
N GLU A 45 5.41 -14.13 -0.09
CA GLU A 45 5.74 -15.15 0.91
C GLU A 45 4.84 -15.07 2.16
N PHE A 46 4.35 -13.88 2.51
CA PHE A 46 3.39 -13.69 3.58
C PHE A 46 1.95 -14.09 3.18
N LYS A 47 1.59 -13.88 1.92
CA LYS A 47 0.19 -13.98 1.43
C LYS A 47 -0.17 -15.33 0.81
N ILE A 48 0.74 -15.95 0.06
CA ILE A 48 0.44 -17.12 -0.77
C ILE A 48 0.44 -18.43 0.05
N GLU A 49 -0.32 -19.41 -0.42
CA GLU A 49 -0.47 -20.69 0.30
C GLU A 49 0.77 -21.59 0.20
N ASP A 50 1.45 -21.59 -0.94
CA ASP A 50 2.68 -22.37 -1.19
C ASP A 50 3.81 -21.42 -1.64
N PRO A 51 4.82 -21.18 -0.79
CA PRO A 51 6.01 -20.39 -1.14
C PRO A 51 6.76 -20.89 -2.38
N ALA A 52 6.66 -22.18 -2.72
CA ALA A 52 7.26 -22.73 -3.93
C ALA A 52 6.61 -22.20 -5.22
N SER A 53 5.49 -21.47 -5.13
CA SER A 53 4.90 -20.73 -6.26
C SER A 53 5.80 -19.60 -6.75
N LEU A 54 6.75 -19.12 -5.94
CA LEU A 54 7.64 -18.01 -6.31
C LEU A 54 8.91 -18.45 -7.05
N SER A 55 9.08 -19.75 -7.31
CA SER A 55 10.28 -20.29 -7.97
C SER A 55 10.52 -19.74 -9.38
N ASP A 56 9.48 -19.28 -10.05
CA ASP A 56 9.51 -18.72 -11.40
C ASP A 56 9.04 -17.25 -11.44
N PHE A 57 9.02 -16.59 -10.28
CA PHE A 57 8.68 -15.18 -10.15
C PHE A 57 9.42 -14.31 -11.17
N LYS A 58 8.68 -13.44 -11.86
CA LYS A 58 9.21 -12.53 -12.87
C LYS A 58 8.54 -11.17 -12.80
N VAL A 59 9.35 -10.14 -12.97
CA VAL A 59 8.88 -8.78 -13.28
C VAL A 59 8.64 -8.71 -14.79
N ILE A 60 7.38 -8.54 -15.18
CA ILE A 60 7.00 -8.36 -16.59
C ILE A 60 7.19 -6.90 -17.01
N LYS A 61 6.90 -5.99 -16.09
CA LYS A 61 7.06 -4.56 -16.30
C LYS A 61 7.62 -3.94 -15.02
N PRO A 62 8.81 -3.31 -15.08
CA PRO A 62 9.39 -2.65 -13.92
C PRO A 62 8.52 -1.46 -13.47
N PRO A 63 8.72 -0.95 -12.25
CA PRO A 63 8.01 0.22 -11.73
C PRO A 63 8.03 1.40 -12.70
N GLU A 64 6.86 1.83 -13.15
CA GLU A 64 6.67 3.02 -13.98
C GLU A 64 5.73 4.00 -13.27
N LYS A 65 5.96 5.30 -13.45
CA LYS A 65 5.05 6.32 -12.90
C LYS A 65 3.73 6.29 -13.65
N VAL A 66 2.65 6.13 -12.91
CA VAL A 66 1.28 6.28 -13.41
C VAL A 66 0.49 7.19 -12.48
N LYS A 67 -0.69 7.62 -12.93
CA LYS A 67 -1.64 8.36 -12.08
C LYS A 67 -2.84 7.48 -11.82
N ALA A 68 -3.32 7.48 -10.58
CA ALA A 68 -4.58 6.86 -10.24
C ALA A 68 -5.69 7.50 -11.07
N ASP A 69 -6.41 6.68 -11.84
CA ASP A 69 -7.48 7.07 -12.73
C ASP A 69 -8.80 7.33 -12.01
N THR A 70 -8.90 6.87 -10.76
CA THR A 70 -10.09 7.04 -9.93
C THR A 70 -9.73 7.06 -8.44
N TYR A 71 -10.75 7.27 -7.60
CA TYR A 71 -10.65 7.12 -6.17
C TYR A 71 -10.89 5.66 -5.77
N TYR A 72 -9.92 5.06 -5.10
CA TYR A 72 -10.00 3.69 -4.60
C TYR A 72 -10.39 3.72 -3.12
N THR A 73 -11.59 3.26 -2.75
CA THR A 73 -12.09 3.37 -1.37
C THR A 73 -11.26 2.62 -0.33
N SER A 74 -10.60 1.54 -0.74
CA SER A 74 -9.78 0.67 0.11
C SER A 74 -8.30 1.05 0.12
N ILE A 75 -7.83 1.84 -0.85
CA ILE A 75 -6.42 2.21 -0.98
C ILE A 75 -6.30 3.70 -0.65
N PRO A 76 -5.29 4.15 0.11
CA PRO A 76 -5.11 5.57 0.40
C PRO A 76 -4.57 6.35 -0.82
N LEU A 77 -5.31 6.33 -1.94
CA LEU A 77 -4.99 7.01 -3.19
C LEU A 77 -6.22 7.77 -3.71
N ALA A 78 -6.02 9.05 -3.99
CA ALA A 78 -6.99 9.89 -4.66
C ALA A 78 -6.81 9.84 -6.18
N GLU A 79 -7.87 10.15 -6.93
CA GLU A 79 -7.76 10.39 -8.37
C GLU A 79 -6.68 11.44 -8.66
N GLY A 80 -5.77 11.12 -9.57
CA GLY A 80 -4.66 11.98 -9.97
C GLY A 80 -3.39 11.86 -9.11
N ASP A 81 -3.41 11.15 -7.98
CA ASP A 81 -2.19 10.82 -7.23
C ASP A 81 -1.24 9.98 -8.09
N GLU A 82 0.05 10.26 -8.05
CA GLU A 82 1.07 9.46 -8.69
C GLU A 82 1.42 8.24 -7.84
N VAL A 83 1.63 7.11 -8.51
CA VAL A 83 2.18 5.88 -7.95
C VAL A 83 3.18 5.26 -8.90
N TRP A 84 4.07 4.44 -8.37
CA TRP A 84 4.89 3.54 -9.17
C TRP A 84 4.11 2.24 -9.37
N GLU A 85 3.82 1.87 -10.61
CA GLU A 85 3.10 0.65 -10.98
C GLU A 85 4.07 -0.38 -11.57
N CYS A 86 4.02 -1.60 -11.04
CA CYS A 86 4.82 -2.74 -11.47
C CYS A 86 3.91 -3.91 -11.83
N PHE A 87 4.27 -4.69 -12.85
CA PHE A 87 3.57 -5.93 -13.20
C PHE A 87 4.48 -7.12 -12.97
N ILE A 88 3.94 -8.12 -12.29
CA ILE A 88 4.63 -9.35 -11.96
C ILE A 88 3.84 -10.56 -12.42
N VAL A 89 4.53 -11.68 -12.62
CA VAL A 89 3.90 -12.98 -12.85
C VAL A 89 4.65 -14.07 -12.10
N TYR A 90 3.93 -15.10 -11.66
CA TYR A 90 4.49 -16.35 -11.14
C TYR A 90 3.54 -17.53 -11.39
N ASP A 91 4.02 -18.76 -11.26
CA ASP A 91 3.22 -19.98 -11.34
C ASP A 91 2.58 -20.28 -9.98
N SER A 92 1.28 -20.00 -9.86
CA SER A 92 0.50 -20.27 -8.64
C SER A 92 0.30 -21.77 -8.43
N LYS A 93 0.58 -22.23 -7.20
CA LYS A 93 0.37 -23.61 -6.74
C LYS A 93 -0.60 -23.63 -5.57
N ASN A 94 -1.39 -24.70 -5.47
CA ASN A 94 -2.27 -24.92 -4.32
C ASN A 94 -1.47 -25.49 -3.13
N ARG A 95 -2.15 -25.72 -1.99
CA ARG A 95 -1.55 -26.35 -0.80
C ARG A 95 -0.89 -27.72 -1.03
N ASP A 96 -1.29 -28.44 -2.08
CA ASP A 96 -0.71 -29.74 -2.45
C ASP A 96 0.51 -29.60 -3.38
N GLY A 97 0.95 -28.37 -3.67
CA GLY A 97 2.04 -28.07 -4.61
C GLY A 97 1.68 -28.24 -6.08
N LYS A 98 0.40 -28.47 -6.40
CA LYS A 98 -0.06 -28.62 -7.78
C LYS A 98 -0.22 -27.24 -8.43
N GLN A 99 0.39 -27.07 -9.60
CA GLN A 99 0.24 -25.85 -10.40
C GLN A 99 -1.23 -25.65 -10.79
N ILE A 100 -1.75 -24.47 -10.47
CA ILE A 100 -3.10 -24.00 -10.80
C ILE A 100 -3.06 -23.19 -12.10
N GLY A 101 -2.00 -22.39 -12.30
CA GLY A 101 -1.81 -21.58 -13.49
C GLY A 101 -0.82 -20.45 -13.27
N LYS A 102 -0.65 -19.61 -14.30
CA LYS A 102 0.11 -18.36 -14.18
C LYS A 102 -0.79 -17.27 -13.61
N ASP A 103 -0.27 -16.57 -12.61
CA ASP A 103 -0.99 -15.47 -11.97
C ASP A 103 -0.28 -14.15 -12.26
N LEU A 104 -1.00 -13.19 -12.84
CA LEU A 104 -0.49 -11.88 -13.24
C LEU A 104 -1.05 -10.85 -12.29
N HIS A 105 -0.17 -10.07 -11.67
CA HIS A 105 -0.57 -9.08 -10.68
C HIS A 105 -0.03 -7.70 -10.96
N VAL A 106 -0.75 -6.70 -10.44
CA VAL A 106 -0.35 -5.30 -10.43
C VAL A 106 0.01 -4.89 -9.02
N VAL A 107 1.20 -4.31 -8.85
CA VAL A 107 1.69 -3.83 -7.55
C VAL A 107 1.94 -2.33 -7.63
N TRP A 108 1.37 -1.59 -6.68
CA TRP A 108 1.57 -0.15 -6.59
C TRP A 108 2.47 0.22 -5.41
N PHE A 109 3.40 1.12 -5.64
CA PHE A 109 4.30 1.68 -4.63
C PHE A 109 4.16 3.19 -4.49
N ARG A 110 4.39 3.66 -3.26
CA ARG A 110 4.50 5.08 -2.92
C ARG A 110 5.48 5.26 -1.76
N ASP A 111 6.36 6.25 -1.85
CA ASP A 111 7.41 6.51 -0.84
C ASP A 111 8.19 5.22 -0.46
N GLY A 112 8.53 4.40 -1.47
CA GLY A 112 9.26 3.14 -1.29
C GLY A 112 8.49 1.99 -0.65
N ASN A 113 7.17 2.11 -0.48
CA ASN A 113 6.31 1.11 0.18
C ASN A 113 5.27 0.55 -0.78
N ILE A 114 4.95 -0.74 -0.68
CA ILE A 114 3.74 -1.30 -1.32
C ILE A 114 2.52 -0.64 -0.68
N VAL A 115 1.64 -0.08 -1.51
CA VAL A 115 0.37 0.55 -1.09
C VAL A 115 -0.86 -0.18 -1.61
N ALA A 116 -0.72 -0.97 -2.67
CA ALA A 116 -1.77 -1.82 -3.18
C ALA A 116 -1.22 -3.03 -3.93
N PHE A 117 -2.02 -4.10 -3.95
CA PHE A 117 -1.82 -5.31 -4.73
C PHE A 117 -3.14 -5.68 -5.40
N ASP A 118 -3.18 -5.72 -6.73
CA ASP A 118 -4.39 -5.88 -7.55
C ASP A 118 -5.53 -4.94 -7.17
N TYR A 119 -5.22 -3.63 -7.09
CA TYR A 119 -6.19 -2.59 -6.76
C TYR A 119 -6.90 -2.80 -5.40
N SER A 120 -6.29 -3.59 -4.51
CA SER A 120 -6.77 -3.86 -3.15
C SER A 120 -5.75 -3.42 -2.10
N ASP A 121 -6.23 -3.07 -0.89
CA ASP A 121 -5.34 -2.82 0.26
C ASP A 121 -4.54 -4.09 0.57
N ILE A 122 -3.34 -3.90 1.10
CA ILE A 122 -2.48 -4.99 1.56
C ILE A 122 -2.86 -5.42 2.97
N GLU A 123 -2.48 -6.62 3.39
CA GLU A 123 -2.81 -7.09 4.74
C GLU A 123 -2.24 -6.16 5.81
N GLY A 124 -3.07 -5.82 6.79
CA GLY A 124 -2.74 -4.84 7.82
C GLY A 124 -1.47 -5.17 8.60
N GLU A 125 -1.18 -6.46 8.82
CA GLU A 125 0.04 -6.93 9.49
C GLU A 125 1.30 -6.60 8.69
N PHE A 126 1.28 -6.79 7.36
CA PHE A 126 2.40 -6.45 6.50
C PHE A 126 2.62 -4.93 6.48
N ARG A 127 1.54 -4.16 6.42
CA ARG A 127 1.59 -2.68 6.49
C ARG A 127 2.20 -2.18 7.82
N ILE A 128 1.93 -2.86 8.93
CA ILE A 128 2.56 -2.54 10.23
C ILE A 128 4.06 -2.82 10.17
N LYS A 129 4.48 -3.97 9.61
CA LYS A 129 5.90 -4.31 9.44
C LYS A 129 6.65 -3.29 8.57
N GLN A 130 6.04 -2.82 7.47
CA GLN A 130 6.60 -1.75 6.64
C GLN A 130 6.85 -0.46 7.43
N ARG A 131 5.91 -0.06 8.28
CA ARG A 131 6.06 1.15 9.12
C ARG A 131 7.15 1.02 10.17
N GLN A 132 7.50 -0.20 10.57
CA GLN A 132 8.58 -0.48 11.52
C GLN A 132 9.96 -0.47 10.84
N GLY A 133 10.03 -0.34 9.51
CA GLY A 133 11.27 -0.25 8.75
C GLY A 133 11.31 -1.27 7.64
N ASN A 134 11.95 -2.42 7.89
CA ASN A 134 12.16 -3.45 6.88
C ASN A 134 11.23 -4.65 7.12
N PRO A 135 10.11 -4.79 6.37
CA PRO A 135 9.18 -5.91 6.57
C PRO A 135 9.79 -7.27 6.24
N CYS A 136 10.93 -7.27 5.54
CA CYS A 136 11.61 -8.44 5.01
C CYS A 136 12.85 -8.84 5.82
N GLU A 137 13.20 -8.05 6.85
CA GLU A 137 14.17 -8.49 7.83
C GLU A 137 13.58 -9.64 8.65
N LYS A 138 14.09 -10.85 8.38
CA LYS A 138 13.90 -11.97 9.32
C LYS A 138 14.48 -11.51 10.65
N LYS A 139 13.65 -11.36 11.68
CA LYS A 139 14.14 -11.14 13.04
C LYS A 139 15.07 -12.30 13.38
N ASN A 140 16.36 -12.04 13.45
CA ASN A 140 17.37 -13.01 13.91
C ASN A 140 17.24 -13.29 15.42
N SER A 141 16.04 -13.29 16.00
CA SER A 141 15.84 -13.24 17.45
C SER A 141 15.62 -14.59 18.14
N ASP A 142 15.67 -15.72 17.44
CA ASP A 142 15.48 -17.06 18.05
C ASP A 142 16.67 -18.03 17.84
N GLN A 143 17.89 -17.51 17.64
CA GLN A 143 19.13 -18.29 17.80
C GLN A 143 19.93 -17.77 18.99
N GLY A 144 19.47 -18.10 20.19
CA GLY A 144 20.18 -17.76 21.42
C GLY A 144 19.42 -18.12 22.68
N ASN A 145 19.04 -19.39 22.85
CA ASN A 145 18.96 -20.10 24.13
C ASN A 145 18.24 -21.44 23.95
N SER A 146 19.01 -22.51 23.68
CA SER A 146 18.82 -23.86 24.24
C SER A 146 20.05 -24.69 23.93
#